data_AF-A0A5N8TF47-F1
#
_entry.id   AF-A0A5N8TF47-F1
#
_cell.length_a   1.000
_cell.length_b   1.000
_cell.length_c   1.000
_cell.angle_alpha   90.00
_cell.angle_beta   90.00
_cell.angle_gamma   90.00
#
_symmetry.space_group_name_H-M   'P 1'
#
loop_
_entity.id
_entity.type
_entity.pdbx_description
1 polymer ?
#
loop_
_entity_poly.entity_id
_entity_poly.type
_entity_poly.pdbx_seq_one_letter_code
_entity_poly.pdbx_strand_id
1 'polypeptide(L)'
;MAKTFFPHADKIAFVSASAPHPENTEYKISIGSEVWGGENHEVVKIQMVYDGVVAGRRSPSYPLGSDDYQRVNTKIQELIASR
;
A
#
# COMPACT_ATOMS: atom_id res chain seq x y z
N MET A 1 18.63 1.46 -6.73
CA MET A 1 17.34 0.89 -7.19
C MET A 1 16.88 -0.10 -6.13
N ALA A 2 15.66 0.06 -5.61
CA ALA A 2 15.06 -0.94 -4.73
C ALA A 2 14.92 -2.27 -5.46
N LYS A 3 15.43 -3.36 -4.89
CA LYS A 3 15.44 -4.66 -5.59
C LYS A 3 14.33 -5.59 -5.13
N THR A 4 14.08 -5.65 -3.84
CA THR A 4 13.15 -6.62 -3.23
C THR A 4 12.49 -6.01 -2.01
N PHE A 5 11.20 -6.31 -1.82
CA PHE A 5 10.41 -5.91 -0.67
C PHE A 5 9.89 -7.15 0.07
N PHE A 6 10.02 -7.15 1.39
CA PHE A 6 9.61 -8.22 2.29
C PHE A 6 8.58 -7.67 3.29
N PRO A 7 7.27 -7.89 3.08
CA PRO A 7 6.23 -7.39 3.98
C PRO A 7 6.26 -8.14 5.32
N HIS A 8 6.01 -7.43 6.42
CA HIS A 8 5.71 -8.06 7.71
C HIS A 8 4.25 -8.55 7.66
N ALA A 9 4.03 -9.86 7.84
CA ALA A 9 2.73 -10.48 7.61
C ALA A 9 1.61 -9.93 8.51
N ASP A 10 1.96 -9.48 9.71
CA ASP A 10 1.07 -8.87 10.72
C ASP A 10 0.84 -7.36 10.50
N LYS A 11 1.54 -6.73 9.56
CA LYS A 11 1.46 -5.29 9.29
C LYS A 11 0.94 -4.98 7.88
N ILE A 12 -0.14 -5.66 7.50
CA ILE A 12 -0.82 -5.49 6.21
C ILE A 12 -2.25 -5.02 6.45
N ALA A 13 -2.67 -4.00 5.71
CA ALA A 13 -4.06 -3.54 5.68
C ALA A 13 -4.52 -3.31 4.24
N PHE A 14 -5.84 -3.40 4.04
CA PHE A 14 -6.50 -3.12 2.77
C PHE A 14 -7.50 -1.99 2.95
N VAL A 15 -7.58 -1.12 1.96
CA VAL A 15 -8.54 -0.01 1.91
C VAL A 15 -9.20 -0.05 0.54
N SER A 16 -10.52 -0.21 0.48
CA SER A 16 -11.26 -0.22 -0.79
C SER A 16 -11.13 1.12 -1.51
N ALA A 17 -10.86 1.08 -2.81
CA ALA A 17 -10.78 2.27 -3.64
C ALA A 17 -12.16 2.72 -4.12
N SER A 18 -12.36 4.02 -4.25
CA SER A 18 -13.60 4.58 -4.78
C SER A 18 -13.59 4.61 -6.31
N ALA A 19 -14.79 4.75 -6.91
CA ALA A 19 -14.93 5.08 -8.32
C ALA A 19 -14.09 6.33 -8.68
N PRO A 20 -13.48 6.41 -9.87
CA PRO A 20 -13.72 5.57 -11.05
C PRO A 20 -12.79 4.36 -11.16
N HIS A 21 -12.12 3.95 -10.08
CA HIS A 21 -11.47 2.64 -10.10
C HIS A 21 -12.52 1.55 -10.37
N PRO A 22 -12.14 0.46 -11.08
CA PRO A 22 -13.01 -0.69 -11.24
C PRO A 22 -13.49 -1.23 -9.89
N GLU A 23 -14.62 -1.95 -9.88
CA GLU A 23 -15.06 -2.70 -8.71
C GLU A 23 -13.96 -3.64 -8.21
N ASN A 24 -13.98 -3.97 -6.91
CA ASN A 24 -12.97 -4.81 -6.25
C ASN A 24 -11.52 -4.28 -6.38
N THR A 25 -11.36 -2.96 -6.50
CA THR A 25 -10.05 -2.30 -6.40
C THR A 25 -9.76 -1.94 -4.95
N GLU A 26 -8.54 -2.22 -4.50
CA GLU A 26 -8.08 -1.89 -3.15
C GLU A 26 -6.67 -1.30 -3.16
N TYR A 27 -6.35 -0.50 -2.16
CA TYR A 27 -4.99 -0.15 -1.77
C TYR A 27 -4.52 -1.14 -0.72
N LYS A 28 -3.53 -1.96 -1.05
CA LYS A 28 -2.79 -2.77 -0.08
C LYS A 28 -1.68 -1.92 0.53
N ILE A 29 -1.73 -1.73 1.84
CA ILE A 29 -0.76 -1.01 2.63
C ILE A 29 0.04 -2.04 3.42
N SER A 30 1.37 -1.97 3.42
CA SER A 30 2.21 -2.91 4.14
C SER A 30 3.42 -2.19 4.76
N ILE A 31 3.74 -2.50 6.02
CA ILE A 31 5.06 -2.22 6.59
C ILE A 31 5.96 -3.42 6.31
N GLY A 32 7.19 -3.17 5.90
CA GLY A 32 8.15 -4.23 5.65
C GLY A 32 9.55 -3.70 5.34
N SER A 33 10.48 -4.62 5.04
CA SER A 33 11.85 -4.27 4.68
C SER A 33 12.02 -4.18 3.17
N GLU A 34 12.60 -3.10 2.67
CA GLU A 34 13.01 -2.95 1.27
C GLU A 34 14.53 -2.84 1.14
N VAL A 35 15.11 -3.57 0.17
CA VAL A 35 16.55 -3.63 -0.03
C VAL A 35 17.04 -2.44 -0.87
N TRP A 36 17.71 -1.48 -0.23
CA TRP A 36 18.37 -0.35 -0.91
C TRP A 36 19.87 -0.40 -0.61
N GLY A 37 20.72 -0.29 -1.64
CA GLY A 37 22.18 -0.34 -1.45
C GLY A 37 22.75 -1.66 -0.90
N GLY A 38 21.93 -2.71 -0.76
CA GLY A 38 22.33 -3.97 -0.11
C GLY A 38 21.90 -4.07 1.36
N GLU A 39 21.28 -3.03 1.90
CA GLU A 39 20.78 -2.97 3.27
C GLU A 39 19.25 -3.03 3.28
N ASN A 40 18.69 -3.56 4.38
CA ASN A 40 17.26 -3.57 4.62
C ASN A 40 16.83 -2.26 5.29
N HIS A 41 15.89 -1.55 4.68
CA HIS A 41 15.26 -0.38 5.26
C HIS A 41 13.78 -0.64 5.47
N GLU A 42 13.30 -0.35 6.67
CA GLU A 42 11.88 -0.45 6.95
C GLU A 42 11.13 0.68 6.26
N VAL A 43 10.09 0.33 5.51
CA VAL A 43 9.29 1.26 4.72
C VAL A 43 7.81 0.91 4.83
N VAL A 44 6.96 1.93 4.62
CA VAL A 44 5.56 1.73 4.26
C VAL A 44 5.48 1.64 2.75
N LYS A 45 4.82 0.61 2.24
CA LYS A 45 4.58 0.40 0.82
C LYS A 45 3.08 0.32 0.53
N ILE A 46 2.66 1.04 -0.51
CA ILE A 46 1.27 1.02 -0.99
C ILE A 46 1.29 0.40 -2.39
N GLN A 47 0.42 -0.58 -2.62
CA GLN A 47 0.26 -1.23 -3.91
C GLN A 47 -1.22 -1.30 -4.27
N MET A 48 -1.54 -1.09 -5.55
CA MET A 48 -2.89 -1.32 -6.04
C MET A 48 -3.17 -2.82 -6.12
N VAL A 49 -4.39 -3.21 -5.79
CA VAL A 49 -4.93 -4.57 -5.96
C VAL A 49 -6.18 -4.45 -6.81
N TYR A 50 -6.28 -5.28 -7.84
CA TYR A 50 -7.48 -5.41 -8.68
C TYR A 50 -7.91 -6.87 -8.62
N ASP A 51 -9.16 -7.13 -8.25
CA ASP A 51 -9.72 -8.49 -8.13
C ASP A 51 -8.83 -9.44 -7.31
N GLY A 52 -8.29 -8.94 -6.19
CA GLY A 52 -7.40 -9.70 -5.31
C GLY A 52 -5.95 -9.86 -5.80
N VAL A 53 -5.59 -9.32 -6.97
CA VAL A 53 -4.25 -9.42 -7.55
C VAL A 53 -3.48 -8.11 -7.43
N VAL A 54 -2.28 -8.16 -6.84
CA VAL A 54 -1.39 -6.99 -6.71
C VAL A 54 -0.88 -6.53 -8.07
N ALA A 55 -1.13 -5.26 -8.41
CA ALA A 55 -0.70 -4.64 -9.65
C ALA A 55 0.75 -4.15 -9.58
N GLY A 56 1.70 -5.07 -9.76
CA GLY A 56 3.13 -4.89 -9.49
C GLY A 56 3.75 -3.51 -9.78
N ARG A 57 3.70 -3.03 -11.02
CA ARG A 57 4.37 -1.77 -11.45
C ARG A 57 3.46 -0.53 -11.47
N ARG A 58 2.20 -0.65 -11.04
CA ARG A 58 1.27 0.48 -11.07
C ARG A 58 1.41 1.28 -9.78
N SER A 59 1.67 2.58 -9.91
CA SER A 59 1.63 3.48 -8.77
C SER A 59 0.19 3.66 -8.30
N PRO A 60 -0.06 3.74 -6.98
CA PRO A 60 -1.37 4.06 -6.46
C PRO A 60 -1.80 5.45 -6.95
N SER A 61 -3.07 5.56 -7.33
CA SER A 61 -3.67 6.82 -7.77
C SER A 61 -4.96 7.03 -7.00
N TYR A 62 -5.14 8.23 -6.46
CA TYR A 62 -6.29 8.60 -5.65
C TYR A 62 -7.24 9.45 -6.49
N PRO A 63 -8.49 9.01 -6.72
CA PRO A 63 -9.47 9.81 -7.45
C PRO A 63 -9.71 11.17 -6.79
N LEU A 64 -9.67 12.24 -7.57
CA LEU A 64 -10.08 13.55 -7.07
C LEU A 64 -11.58 13.54 -6.75
N GLY A 65 -11.94 14.10 -5.60
CA GLY A 65 -13.33 14.12 -5.11
C GLY A 65 -13.74 12.90 -4.29
N SER A 66 -12.87 11.89 -4.13
CA SER A 66 -13.02 10.86 -3.09
C SER A 66 -12.17 11.17 -1.86
N ASP A 67 -12.34 10.37 -0.80
CA ASP A 67 -11.57 10.44 0.43
C ASP A 67 -10.48 9.34 0.51
N ASP A 68 -10.16 8.68 -0.61
CA ASP A 68 -9.23 7.54 -0.66
C ASP A 68 -7.87 7.88 -0.07
N TYR A 69 -7.33 9.06 -0.40
CA TYR A 69 -6.05 9.52 0.11
C TYR A 69 -6.07 9.64 1.63
N GLN A 70 -7.15 10.18 2.20
CA GLN A 70 -7.34 10.36 3.64
C GLN A 70 -7.49 9.01 4.34
N ARG A 71 -8.30 8.11 3.80
CA ARG A 71 -8.49 6.76 4.35
C ARG A 71 -7.20 5.95 4.32
N VAL A 72 -6.45 6.01 3.22
CA VAL A 72 -5.13 5.35 3.10
C VAL A 72 -4.13 5.93 4.10
N ASN A 73 -4.00 7.27 4.19
CA ASN A 73 -3.07 7.87 5.15
C ASN A 73 -3.46 7.58 6.60
N THR A 74 -4.75 7.61 6.93
CA THR A 74 -5.23 7.24 8.28
C THR A 74 -4.80 5.82 8.61
N LYS A 75 -5.01 4.87 7.69
CA LYS A 75 -4.61 3.48 7.89
C LYS A 75 -3.08 3.32 8.00
N ILE A 76 -2.30 4.11 7.25
CA ILE A 76 -0.83 4.15 7.40
C ILE A 76 -0.45 4.59 8.81
N GLN A 77 -1.05 5.67 9.32
CA GLN A 77 -0.75 6.16 10.68
C GLN A 77 -1.10 5.13 11.75
N GLU A 78 -2.21 4.41 11.62
CA GLU A 78 -2.59 3.31 12.52
C GLU A 78 -1.57 2.15 12.50
N LEU A 79 -1.11 1.75 11.31
CA LEU A 79 -0.09 0.70 11.18
C LEU A 79 1.26 1.14 11.79
N ILE A 80 1.64 2.41 11.60
CA ILE A 80 2.88 2.95 12.19
C ILE A 80 2.77 3.05 13.72
N ALA A 81 1.64 3.53 14.24
CA ALA A 81 1.43 3.69 15.68
C ALA A 81 1.36 2.35 16.43
N SER A 82 1.00 1.27 15.73
CA SER A 82 0.97 -0.09 16.28
C SER A 82 2.28 -0.86 16.11
N ARG A 83 3.34 -0.24 15.57
CA ARG A 83 4.64 -0.87 15.30
C ARG A 83 5.42 -1.20 16.58
#